data_AF-A0A1I8HHG2-F1
#
_entry.id   AF-A0A1I8HHG2-F1
#
_cell.length_a   1.000
_cell.length_b   1.000
_cell.length_c   1.000
_cell.angle_alpha   90.00
_cell.angle_beta   90.00
_cell.angle_gamma   90.00
#
_symmetry.space_group_name_H-M   'P 1'
#
loop_
_entity.id
_entity.type
_entity.pdbx_description
1 polymer ?
#
loop_
_entity_poly.entity_id
_entity_poly.type
_entity_poly.pdbx_seq_one_letter_code
_entity_poly.pdbx_strand_id
1 'polypeptide(L)'
;MTVGKCYNLCRKLKYRFFGVQYASQCWCGNHYGRYGLRDKNECRMQCSGDKTTYCGAGWRNDIFTTGLSARPKDSAYLGCFIDNAARDLPKVVNAGVKANSHYCIKLCKRAGYKYAGLQYASYCTCGNSYGSLGRVSNKQCKMTCKGDRREKCGGPWRNSVYSTGLKTRKVSTPGLKYLGCFVDKATRDLRREAPKGHMSVPKCYRFCRKHKYKFFGVQYGNHCFCGNHYGRFGIRPNTECRMQCSGDKTTYCGAGWRNSVYATGLELAST
;
A
#
# COMPACT_ATOMS: atom_id res chain seq x y z
N MET A 1 -11.69 12.53 33.17
CA MET A 1 -11.04 11.58 32.24
C MET A 1 -11.11 10.17 32.83
N THR A 2 -11.34 9.14 32.01
CA THR A 2 -11.22 7.71 32.41
C THR A 2 -10.22 7.00 31.52
N VAL A 3 -9.65 5.88 31.98
CA VAL A 3 -8.76 5.03 31.17
C VAL A 3 -9.45 4.63 29.85
N GLY A 4 -10.72 4.22 29.92
CA GLY A 4 -11.52 3.84 28.75
C GLY A 4 -11.75 4.99 27.74
N LYS A 5 -11.99 6.22 28.21
CA LYS A 5 -12.10 7.40 27.33
C LYS A 5 -10.79 7.66 26.59
N CYS A 6 -9.65 7.58 27.28
CA CYS A 6 -8.34 7.77 26.67
C CYS A 6 -8.00 6.66 25.66
N TYR A 7 -8.30 5.40 26.01
CA TYR A 7 -8.19 4.26 25.10
C TYR A 7 -8.93 4.50 23.78
N ASN A 8 -10.22 4.87 23.86
CA ASN A 8 -11.06 5.07 22.68
C ASN A 8 -10.53 6.21 21.79
N LEU A 9 -10.08 7.31 22.39
CA LEU A 9 -9.46 8.42 21.68
C LEU A 9 -8.20 7.97 20.93
N CYS A 10 -7.23 7.38 21.63
CA CYS A 10 -5.95 7.01 21.02
C CYS A 10 -6.09 5.88 20.00
N ARG A 11 -7.00 4.93 20.21
CA ARG A 11 -7.33 3.88 19.22
C ARG A 11 -8.02 4.44 17.98
N LYS A 12 -8.87 5.47 18.12
CA LYS A 12 -9.46 6.21 16.98
C LYS A 12 -8.37 6.94 16.19
N LEU A 13 -7.44 7.59 16.90
CA LEU A 13 -6.27 8.29 16.33
C LEU A 13 -5.15 7.35 15.82
N LYS A 14 -5.29 6.03 16.00
CA LYS A 14 -4.37 4.99 15.52
C LYS A 14 -2.99 5.00 16.19
N TYR A 15 -2.91 5.40 17.45
CA TYR A 15 -1.70 5.26 18.27
C TYR A 15 -1.67 3.90 18.97
N ARG A 16 -0.49 3.28 19.03
CA ARG A 16 -0.30 1.94 19.63
C ARG A 16 -0.45 1.92 21.14
N PHE A 17 -0.07 3.01 21.79
CA PHE A 17 -0.12 3.16 23.23
C PHE A 17 -0.89 4.41 23.59
N PHE A 18 -1.39 4.43 24.81
CA PHE A 18 -1.91 5.61 25.44
C PHE A 18 -1.42 5.69 26.88
N GLY A 19 -1.33 6.90 27.39
CA GLY A 19 -0.95 7.18 28.76
C GLY A 19 -1.97 8.07 29.42
N VAL A 20 -2.22 7.85 30.70
CA VAL A 20 -2.99 8.76 31.55
C VAL A 20 -2.06 9.38 32.59
N GLN A 21 -2.22 10.69 32.82
CA GLN A 21 -1.37 11.47 33.72
C GLN A 21 -2.21 12.46 34.52
N TYR A 22 -1.77 12.75 35.74
CA TYR A 22 -2.31 13.83 36.57
C TYR A 22 -3.84 13.79 36.69
N ALA A 23 -4.40 12.59 36.89
CA ALA A 23 -5.84 12.29 37.01
C ALA A 23 -6.74 12.62 35.80
N SER A 24 -6.33 13.51 34.90
CA SER A 24 -7.21 14.15 33.92
C SER A 24 -6.67 14.16 32.49
N GLN A 25 -5.36 13.93 32.31
CA GLN A 25 -4.71 14.05 31.02
C GLN A 25 -4.68 12.71 30.29
N CYS A 26 -4.72 12.79 28.96
CA CYS A 26 -4.64 11.65 28.05
C CYS A 26 -3.58 11.93 26.97
N TRP A 27 -2.65 11.00 26.82
CA TRP A 27 -1.52 11.10 25.91
C TRP A 27 -1.53 9.92 24.95
N CYS A 28 -1.47 10.18 23.65
CA CYS A 28 -1.40 9.13 22.64
C CYS A 28 0.02 9.03 22.08
N GLY A 29 0.53 7.82 21.90
CA GLY A 29 1.89 7.62 21.39
C GLY A 29 2.09 6.26 20.73
N ASN A 30 3.10 6.18 19.87
CA ASN A 30 3.55 4.88 19.33
C ASN A 30 4.71 4.28 20.12
N HIS A 31 5.07 4.96 21.22
CA HIS A 31 6.30 4.81 21.98
C HIS A 31 6.11 5.31 23.41
N TYR A 32 6.66 4.59 24.39
CA TYR A 32 6.71 4.97 25.80
C TYR A 32 8.07 4.62 26.43
N GLY A 33 8.33 5.04 27.67
CA GLY A 33 9.54 4.66 28.41
C GLY A 33 10.79 5.49 28.11
N ARG A 34 10.65 6.71 27.55
CA ARG A 34 11.80 7.61 27.31
C ARG A 34 12.58 7.94 28.59
N TYR A 35 11.88 8.00 29.72
CA TYR A 35 12.42 8.33 31.04
C TYR A 35 12.48 7.12 31.98
N GLY A 36 12.43 5.90 31.44
CA GLY A 36 12.47 4.66 32.21
C GLY A 36 11.15 4.27 32.88
N LEU A 37 11.16 3.11 33.52
CA LEU A 37 10.08 2.60 34.37
C LEU A 37 10.24 3.18 35.78
N ARG A 38 9.14 3.43 36.47
CA ARG A 38 9.09 3.94 37.85
C ARG A 38 8.30 2.98 38.73
N ASP A 39 8.42 3.15 40.04
CA ASP A 39 7.66 2.35 40.99
C ASP A 39 6.16 2.60 40.78
N LYS A 40 5.37 1.53 40.76
CA LYS A 40 3.90 1.60 40.54
C LYS A 40 3.20 2.46 41.59
N ASN A 41 3.77 2.58 42.78
CA ASN A 41 3.24 3.38 43.88
C ASN A 41 3.36 4.89 43.61
N GLU A 42 4.21 5.30 42.65
CA GLU A 42 4.27 6.68 42.18
C GLU A 42 3.10 7.06 41.25
N CYS A 43 2.26 6.10 40.82
CA CYS A 43 1.13 6.31 39.92
C CYS A 43 -0.23 6.11 40.63
N ARG A 44 -0.47 6.82 41.74
CA ARG A 44 -1.65 6.61 42.59
C ARG A 44 -2.72 7.72 42.56
N MET A 45 -2.66 8.66 41.61
CA MET A 45 -3.75 9.64 41.48
C MET A 45 -4.99 8.97 40.87
N GLN A 46 -6.11 8.97 41.58
CA GLN A 46 -7.39 8.48 41.04
C GLN A 46 -7.81 9.27 39.80
N CYS A 47 -8.43 8.60 38.83
CA CYS A 47 -8.92 9.30 37.65
C CYS A 47 -10.03 10.31 38.01
N SER A 48 -10.01 11.46 37.35
CA SER A 48 -11.01 12.51 37.52
C SER A 48 -12.43 12.09 37.13
N GLY A 49 -12.57 11.14 36.19
CA GLY A 49 -13.87 10.62 35.75
C GLY A 49 -14.18 9.20 36.21
N ASP A 50 -13.31 8.60 37.03
CA ASP A 50 -13.46 7.23 37.53
C ASP A 50 -12.59 7.06 38.78
N LYS A 51 -13.22 7.03 39.96
CA LYS A 51 -12.51 6.98 41.24
C LYS A 51 -12.07 5.56 41.62
N THR A 52 -12.48 4.53 40.89
CA THR A 52 -12.13 3.14 41.21
C THR A 52 -10.79 2.70 40.61
N THR A 53 -10.11 3.56 39.85
CA THR A 53 -8.82 3.26 39.21
C THR A 53 -7.88 4.47 39.24
N TYR A 54 -6.59 4.21 39.01
CA TYR A 54 -5.54 5.23 38.96
C TYR A 54 -5.25 5.72 37.54
N CYS A 55 -4.82 6.97 37.44
CA CYS A 55 -4.48 7.69 36.22
C CYS A 55 -3.17 8.47 36.38
N GLY A 56 -2.08 7.75 36.66
CA GLY A 56 -0.74 8.29 36.81
C GLY A 56 -0.55 9.16 38.06
N ALA A 57 0.34 10.14 37.97
CA ALA A 57 0.54 11.20 38.96
C ALA A 57 1.22 12.43 38.33
N GLY A 58 1.67 13.39 39.14
CA GLY A 58 2.52 14.49 38.67
C GLY A 58 3.77 13.98 37.98
N TRP A 59 3.91 14.25 36.67
CA TRP A 59 5.00 13.75 35.83
C TRP A 59 5.17 12.21 35.84
N ARG A 60 4.09 11.46 36.09
CA ARG A 60 4.05 9.99 36.03
C ARG A 60 2.89 9.54 35.15
N ASN A 61 3.19 8.66 34.21
CA ASN A 61 2.20 8.13 33.28
C ASN A 61 1.93 6.66 33.61
N ASP A 62 0.67 6.28 33.76
CA ASP A 62 0.28 4.89 33.55
C ASP A 62 0.11 4.65 32.05
N ILE A 63 0.84 3.67 31.52
CA ILE A 63 0.90 3.39 30.09
C ILE A 63 0.15 2.11 29.77
N PHE A 64 -0.69 2.17 28.75
CA PHE A 64 -1.53 1.08 28.29
C PHE A 64 -1.39 0.86 26.79
N THR A 65 -1.67 -0.36 26.34
CA THR A 65 -1.73 -0.72 24.92
C THR A 65 -3.15 -0.50 24.37
N THR A 66 -3.24 -0.03 23.12
CA THR A 66 -4.53 0.04 22.39
C THR A 66 -4.85 -1.28 21.66
N GLY A 67 -3.95 -2.25 21.69
CA GLY A 67 -4.01 -3.49 20.89
C GLY A 67 -3.59 -3.31 19.43
N LEU A 68 -3.14 -2.11 19.01
CA LEU A 68 -2.61 -1.88 17.66
C LEU A 68 -1.13 -2.32 17.56
N SER A 69 -0.79 -3.06 16.51
CA SER A 69 0.57 -3.55 16.26
C SER A 69 1.49 -2.48 15.64
N ALA A 70 2.81 -2.65 15.84
CA ALA A 70 3.85 -1.81 15.24
C ALA A 70 3.78 -1.73 13.72
N ARG A 71 3.40 -2.86 13.08
CA ARG A 71 3.29 -3.02 11.64
C ARG A 71 1.96 -3.70 11.31
N PRO A 72 1.33 -3.42 10.15
CA PRO A 72 0.12 -4.11 9.74
C PRO A 72 0.29 -5.64 9.77
N LYS A 73 -0.77 -6.37 10.11
CA LYS A 73 -0.78 -7.83 10.03
C LYS A 73 -0.43 -8.29 8.62
N ASP A 74 0.34 -9.36 8.51
CA ASP A 74 0.86 -9.95 7.25
C ASP A 74 1.91 -9.07 6.50
N SER A 75 2.51 -8.07 7.16
CA SER A 75 3.65 -7.33 6.62
C SER A 75 4.98 -7.79 7.24
N ALA A 76 6.05 -7.76 6.45
CA ALA A 76 7.39 -8.19 6.85
C ALA A 76 8.46 -7.23 6.30
N TYR A 77 9.55 -7.04 7.06
CA TYR A 77 10.73 -6.34 6.58
C TYR A 77 11.55 -7.26 5.67
N LEU A 78 11.90 -6.79 4.48
CA LEU A 78 12.55 -7.59 3.43
C LEU A 78 14.03 -7.24 3.26
N GLY A 79 14.46 -6.06 3.71
CA GLY A 79 15.86 -5.64 3.68
C GLY A 79 16.07 -4.21 3.21
N CYS A 80 17.34 -3.85 3.06
CA CYS A 80 17.79 -2.57 2.53
C CYS A 80 18.21 -2.73 1.06
N PHE A 81 17.68 -1.89 0.17
CA PHE A 81 17.88 -1.98 -1.28
C PHE A 81 18.34 -0.65 -1.86
N ILE A 82 19.14 -0.73 -2.93
CA ILE A 82 19.63 0.43 -3.66
C ILE A 82 18.44 1.10 -4.37
N ASP A 83 18.44 2.43 -4.36
CA ASP A 83 17.58 3.24 -5.21
C ASP A 83 18.44 4.19 -6.07
N ASN A 84 17.87 4.72 -7.15
CA ASN A 84 18.49 5.74 -7.98
C ASN A 84 17.41 6.54 -8.75
N ALA A 85 17.82 7.42 -9.66
CA ALA A 85 16.90 8.23 -10.46
C ALA A 85 15.82 7.41 -11.21
N ALA A 86 16.13 6.17 -11.62
CA ALA A 86 15.18 5.28 -12.30
C ALA A 86 14.14 4.64 -11.36
N ARG A 87 14.34 4.74 -10.05
CA ARG A 87 13.47 4.26 -8.97
C ARG A 87 13.26 2.75 -8.93
N ASP A 88 13.80 2.11 -7.90
CA ASP A 88 13.52 0.70 -7.59
C ASP A 88 12.04 0.50 -7.21
N LEU A 89 11.46 1.48 -6.51
CA LEU A 89 10.04 1.57 -6.20
C LEU A 89 9.46 2.86 -6.82
N PRO A 90 8.64 2.76 -7.89
CA PRO A 90 8.36 3.88 -8.79
C PRO A 90 7.53 5.01 -8.17
N LYS A 91 6.66 4.71 -7.20
CA LYS A 91 5.82 5.74 -6.58
C LYS A 91 6.50 6.30 -5.35
N VAL A 92 6.91 7.56 -5.39
CA VAL A 92 7.51 8.26 -4.24
C VAL A 92 6.52 9.25 -3.63
N VAL A 93 6.42 9.28 -2.31
CA VAL A 93 5.57 10.20 -1.54
C VAL A 93 6.37 10.77 -0.36
N ASN A 94 6.46 12.10 -0.27
CA ASN A 94 7.02 12.76 0.91
C ASN A 94 6.00 12.72 2.06
N ALA A 95 6.25 11.89 3.07
CA ALA A 95 5.39 11.74 4.24
C ALA A 95 5.83 12.63 5.42
N GLY A 96 6.99 13.28 5.34
CA GLY A 96 7.50 14.19 6.37
C GLY A 96 7.48 13.55 7.76
N VAL A 97 6.89 14.26 8.73
CA VAL A 97 6.74 13.81 10.14
C VAL A 97 5.75 12.65 10.33
N LYS A 98 5.12 12.14 9.27
CA LYS A 98 4.28 10.94 9.33
C LYS A 98 5.05 9.68 8.93
N ALA A 99 6.26 9.80 8.40
CA ALA A 99 7.03 8.68 7.90
C ALA A 99 7.45 7.72 9.01
N ASN A 100 6.92 6.50 8.96
CA ASN A 100 7.31 5.30 9.72
C ASN A 100 6.76 4.07 8.97
N SER A 101 7.22 2.86 9.32
CA SER A 101 6.85 1.66 8.55
C SER A 101 5.36 1.42 8.54
N HIS A 102 4.66 1.61 9.67
CA HIS A 102 3.20 1.48 9.73
C HIS A 102 2.51 2.37 8.68
N TYR A 103 2.87 3.65 8.66
CA TYR A 103 2.29 4.64 7.77
C TYR A 103 2.57 4.31 6.30
N CYS A 104 3.84 4.08 5.94
CA CYS A 104 4.23 3.82 4.56
C CYS A 104 3.64 2.50 4.03
N ILE A 105 3.67 1.43 4.84
CA ILE A 105 3.06 0.15 4.47
C ILE A 105 1.57 0.32 4.18
N LYS A 106 0.84 1.02 5.06
CA LYS A 106 -0.61 1.24 4.91
C LYS A 106 -0.91 2.14 3.71
N LEU A 107 -0.10 3.17 3.47
CA LEU A 107 -0.22 4.07 2.33
C LEU A 107 -0.07 3.28 1.02
N CYS A 108 0.99 2.50 0.88
CA CYS A 108 1.24 1.70 -0.31
C CYS A 108 0.19 0.60 -0.49
N LYS A 109 -0.24 -0.07 0.60
CA LYS A 109 -1.31 -1.07 0.56
C LYS A 109 -2.63 -0.49 0.03
N ARG A 110 -3.03 0.69 0.52
CA ARG A 110 -4.24 1.40 0.06
C ARG A 110 -4.13 1.85 -1.38
N ALA A 111 -2.92 2.18 -1.83
CA ALA A 111 -2.62 2.50 -3.23
C ALA A 111 -2.45 1.24 -4.12
N GLY A 112 -2.67 0.03 -3.59
CA GLY A 112 -2.63 -1.21 -4.37
C GLY A 112 -1.23 -1.74 -4.68
N TYR A 113 -0.22 -1.34 -3.92
CA TYR A 113 1.16 -1.80 -4.07
C TYR A 113 1.50 -2.93 -3.10
N LYS A 114 2.20 -3.97 -3.61
CA LYS A 114 2.69 -5.14 -2.85
C LYS A 114 3.83 -4.79 -1.89
N TYR A 115 4.61 -3.76 -2.22
CA TYR A 115 5.78 -3.36 -1.46
C TYR A 115 5.73 -1.88 -1.11
N ALA A 116 6.23 -1.60 0.09
CA ALA A 116 6.49 -0.26 0.60
C ALA A 116 7.97 -0.14 0.95
N GLY A 117 8.61 0.94 0.55
CA GLY A 117 9.93 1.34 0.99
C GLY A 117 9.87 2.59 1.85
N LEU A 118 10.86 2.74 2.72
CA LEU A 118 11.11 3.97 3.46
C LEU A 118 12.48 4.49 3.05
N GLN A 119 12.56 5.76 2.69
CA GLN A 119 13.75 6.40 2.17
C GLN A 119 13.97 7.76 2.83
N TYR A 120 15.25 8.09 3.06
CA TYR A 120 15.69 9.42 3.49
C TYR A 120 14.88 9.98 4.68
N ALA A 121 14.62 9.12 5.68
CA ALA A 121 13.88 9.40 6.91
C ALA A 121 12.40 9.83 6.77
N SER A 122 11.95 10.23 5.59
CA SER A 122 10.72 11.01 5.41
C SER A 122 9.89 10.61 4.19
N TYR A 123 10.42 9.79 3.30
CA TYR A 123 9.73 9.36 2.09
C TYR A 123 9.20 7.94 2.23
N CYS A 124 7.97 7.74 1.76
CA CYS A 124 7.43 6.44 1.44
C CYS A 124 7.61 6.19 -0.05
N THR A 125 8.13 5.03 -0.42
CA THR A 125 8.19 4.55 -1.80
C THR A 125 7.27 3.34 -1.96
N CYS A 126 6.60 3.18 -3.10
CA CYS A 126 5.66 2.07 -3.33
C CYS A 126 5.91 1.42 -4.70
N GLY A 127 5.74 0.10 -4.76
CA GLY A 127 5.98 -0.66 -5.98
C GLY A 127 5.47 -2.09 -5.89
N ASN A 128 5.53 -2.79 -7.03
CA ASN A 128 5.10 -4.18 -7.17
C ASN A 128 6.23 -5.14 -7.52
N SER A 129 7.43 -4.58 -7.65
CA SER A 129 8.73 -5.22 -7.76
C SER A 129 9.72 -4.35 -6.98
N TYR A 130 10.85 -4.92 -6.56
CA TYR A 130 11.96 -4.22 -5.91
C TYR A 130 13.24 -5.04 -6.07
N GLY A 131 14.38 -4.44 -5.75
CA GLY A 131 15.68 -5.08 -5.74
C GLY A 131 16.36 -5.20 -7.10
N SER A 132 15.85 -4.56 -8.17
CA SER A 132 16.48 -4.62 -9.49
C SER A 132 17.87 -3.96 -9.50
N LEU A 133 18.08 -3.02 -8.58
CA LEU A 133 19.35 -2.31 -8.37
C LEU A 133 20.26 -2.99 -7.33
N GLY A 134 19.82 -4.09 -6.72
CA GLY A 134 20.59 -4.86 -5.74
C GLY A 134 20.28 -4.56 -4.27
N ARG A 135 20.57 -5.56 -3.43
CA ARG A 135 20.43 -5.52 -1.97
C ARG A 135 21.73 -5.04 -1.34
N VAL A 136 21.63 -4.30 -0.23
CA VAL A 136 22.79 -3.86 0.56
C VAL A 136 22.59 -4.16 2.06
N SER A 137 23.66 -3.98 2.83
CA SER A 137 23.62 -4.11 4.28
C SER A 137 22.59 -3.15 4.91
N ASN A 138 21.87 -3.63 5.92
CA ASN A 138 20.96 -2.81 6.74
C ASN A 138 21.65 -1.59 7.37
N LYS A 139 22.98 -1.61 7.51
CA LYS A 139 23.78 -0.46 7.98
C LYS A 139 23.62 0.79 7.10
N GLN A 140 23.24 0.64 5.83
CA GLN A 140 22.99 1.76 4.93
C GLN A 140 21.55 2.32 5.05
N CYS A 141 20.64 1.54 5.64
CA CYS A 141 19.26 1.94 5.93
C CYS A 141 19.08 2.33 7.41
N LYS A 142 19.93 3.24 7.91
CA LYS A 142 20.02 3.58 9.34
C LYS A 142 19.49 4.98 9.70
N MET A 143 18.92 5.72 8.75
CA MET A 143 18.34 7.03 9.05
C MET A 143 17.14 6.88 9.96
N THR A 144 17.11 7.64 11.04
CA THR A 144 15.97 7.63 11.97
C THR A 144 14.74 8.22 11.30
N CYS A 145 13.58 7.58 11.43
CA CYS A 145 12.34 8.07 10.84
C CYS A 145 11.93 9.42 11.43
N LYS A 146 11.43 10.34 10.59
CA LYS A 146 10.88 11.62 11.07
C LYS A 146 9.59 11.43 11.87
N GLY A 147 8.77 10.44 11.52
CA GLY A 147 7.53 10.13 12.23
C GLY A 147 7.67 9.12 13.35
N ASP A 148 8.88 8.58 13.56
CA ASP A 148 9.16 7.62 14.61
C ASP A 148 10.67 7.58 14.93
N ARG A 149 11.09 8.27 16.00
CA ARG A 149 12.52 8.34 16.35
C ARG A 149 13.13 7.02 16.81
N ARG A 150 12.34 5.97 17.01
CA ARG A 150 12.82 4.63 17.41
C ARG A 150 12.91 3.65 16.24
N GLU A 151 12.45 4.05 15.06
CA GLU A 151 12.53 3.25 13.85
C GLU A 151 13.56 3.80 12.87
N LYS A 152 14.04 2.94 11.98
CA LYS A 152 14.91 3.28 10.86
C LYS A 152 14.12 3.31 9.54
N CYS A 153 14.32 4.37 8.75
CA CYS A 153 13.60 4.70 7.53
C CYS A 153 14.54 4.93 6.36
N GLY A 154 15.25 3.87 5.97
CA GLY A 154 16.14 3.89 4.81
C GLY A 154 17.38 4.76 5.00
N GLY A 155 17.85 5.28 3.87
CA GLY A 155 19.03 6.14 3.74
C GLY A 155 18.94 7.00 2.48
N PRO A 156 19.96 7.83 2.19
CA PRO A 156 20.08 8.50 0.90
C PRO A 156 20.12 7.45 -0.20
N TRP A 157 19.14 7.46 -1.11
CA TRP A 157 19.02 6.47 -2.19
C TRP A 157 19.06 5.01 -1.69
N ARG A 158 18.51 4.76 -0.50
CA ARG A 158 18.37 3.43 0.09
C ARG A 158 16.96 3.24 0.62
N ASN A 159 16.29 2.20 0.14
CA ASN A 159 14.95 1.82 0.55
C ASN A 159 15.02 0.73 1.63
N SER A 160 14.50 0.99 2.82
CA SER A 160 14.08 -0.07 3.74
C SER A 160 12.76 -0.65 3.20
N VAL A 161 12.80 -1.84 2.59
CA VAL A 161 11.64 -2.43 1.89
C VAL A 161 10.86 -3.38 2.78
N TYR A 162 9.54 -3.32 2.68
CA TYR A 162 8.58 -4.14 3.43
C TYR A 162 7.52 -4.69 2.49
N SER A 163 7.04 -5.91 2.75
CA SER A 163 5.80 -6.40 2.14
C SER A 163 4.60 -5.67 2.76
N THR A 164 3.58 -5.38 1.95
CA THR A 164 2.37 -4.69 2.46
C THR A 164 1.31 -5.64 3.01
N GLY A 165 1.51 -6.95 2.85
CA GLY A 165 0.49 -7.96 3.12
C GLY A 165 -0.75 -7.77 2.23
N LEU A 166 -0.61 -7.14 1.06
CA LEU A 166 -1.68 -7.03 0.08
C LEU A 166 -1.93 -8.44 -0.49
N LYS A 167 -2.94 -9.12 0.05
CA LYS A 167 -3.44 -10.36 -0.54
C LYS A 167 -4.18 -9.98 -1.81
N THR A 168 -3.62 -10.29 -2.98
CA THR A 168 -4.33 -10.16 -4.24
C THR A 168 -5.48 -11.17 -4.18
N ARG A 169 -6.73 -10.69 -4.09
CA ARG A 169 -7.89 -11.57 -4.20
C ARG A 169 -7.83 -12.16 -5.60
N LYS A 170 -7.42 -13.43 -5.73
CA LYS A 170 -7.47 -14.14 -7.02
C LYS A 170 -8.92 -14.11 -7.48
N VAL A 171 -9.25 -13.20 -8.38
CA VAL A 171 -10.57 -13.16 -9.00
C VAL A 171 -10.60 -14.34 -9.95
N SER A 172 -11.56 -15.24 -9.77
CA SER A 172 -11.76 -16.32 -10.74
C SER A 172 -12.06 -15.71 -12.10
N THR A 173 -11.17 -15.95 -13.06
CA THR A 173 -11.31 -15.49 -14.45
C THR A 173 -11.08 -16.68 -15.38
N PRO A 174 -12.01 -17.65 -15.46
CA PRO A 174 -11.87 -18.84 -16.29
C PRO A 174 -11.66 -18.48 -17.76
N GLY A 175 -10.67 -19.12 -18.39
CA GLY A 175 -10.33 -18.89 -19.80
C GLY A 175 -9.74 -17.50 -20.10
N LEU A 176 -9.41 -16.69 -19.09
CA LEU A 176 -8.64 -15.46 -19.29
C LEU A 176 -7.24 -15.82 -19.81
N LYS A 177 -6.89 -15.34 -21.00
CA LYS A 177 -5.58 -15.56 -21.61
C LYS A 177 -5.03 -14.25 -22.16
N TYR A 178 -3.80 -13.87 -21.79
CA TYR A 178 -3.12 -12.73 -22.41
C TYR A 178 -2.67 -13.11 -23.82
N LEU A 179 -2.99 -12.27 -24.81
CA LEU A 179 -2.74 -12.54 -26.23
C LEU A 179 -1.60 -11.67 -26.78
N GLY A 180 -1.32 -10.52 -26.17
CA GLY A 180 -0.20 -9.67 -26.56
C GLY A 180 -0.49 -8.18 -26.48
N CYS A 181 0.51 -7.40 -26.89
CA CYS A 181 0.42 -5.95 -27.01
C CYS A 181 0.10 -5.59 -28.47
N PHE A 182 -0.99 -4.86 -28.72
CA PHE A 182 -1.46 -4.54 -30.07
C PHE A 182 -1.58 -3.03 -30.27
N VAL A 183 -1.34 -2.58 -31.51
CA VAL A 183 -1.50 -1.17 -31.87
C VAL A 183 -2.99 -0.80 -31.89
N ASP A 184 -3.32 0.37 -31.35
CA ASP A 184 -4.65 0.99 -31.50
C ASP A 184 -4.56 2.25 -32.36
N LYS A 185 -5.66 2.62 -33.01
CA LYS A 185 -5.78 3.85 -33.82
C LYS A 185 -7.15 4.48 -33.60
N ALA A 186 -7.38 5.66 -34.18
CA ALA A 186 -8.66 6.39 -34.06
C ALA A 186 -9.89 5.54 -34.40
N THR A 187 -9.79 4.62 -35.37
CA THR A 187 -10.88 3.70 -35.77
C THR A 187 -11.07 2.50 -34.85
N ARG A 188 -10.27 2.39 -33.78
CA ARG A 188 -10.26 1.38 -32.71
C ARG A 188 -10.07 -0.06 -33.18
N ASP A 189 -9.11 -0.74 -32.59
CA ASP A 189 -8.93 -2.20 -32.78
C ASP A 189 -10.09 -2.97 -32.12
N LEU A 190 -10.44 -2.59 -30.88
CA LEU A 190 -11.60 -3.09 -30.15
C LEU A 190 -12.63 -1.96 -30.02
N ARG A 191 -13.78 -2.11 -30.66
CA ARG A 191 -14.71 -0.99 -30.93
C ARG A 191 -15.58 -0.56 -29.75
N ARG A 192 -15.75 -1.38 -28.72
CA ARG A 192 -16.76 -1.14 -27.67
C ARG A 192 -16.09 -0.74 -26.38
N GLU A 193 -16.09 0.55 -26.07
CA GLU A 193 -15.54 1.05 -24.82
C GLU A 193 -16.46 0.72 -23.64
N ALA A 194 -15.89 0.15 -22.57
CA ALA A 194 -16.56 -0.09 -21.30
C ALA A 194 -16.47 1.17 -20.41
N PRO A 195 -17.34 1.30 -19.39
CA PRO A 195 -17.28 2.41 -18.45
C PRO A 195 -15.89 2.61 -17.82
N LYS A 196 -15.41 3.86 -17.84
CA LYS A 196 -14.11 4.27 -17.28
C LYS A 196 -14.08 4.12 -15.75
N GLY A 197 -12.87 4.15 -15.18
CA GLY A 197 -12.66 4.27 -13.73
C GLY A 197 -11.34 3.64 -13.28
N HIS A 198 -11.27 3.23 -12.01
CA HIS A 198 -10.18 2.39 -11.48
C HIS A 198 -10.19 1.03 -12.21
N MET A 199 -9.33 0.88 -13.22
CA MET A 199 -9.31 -0.24 -14.15
C MET A 199 -8.36 -1.33 -13.66
N SER A 200 -8.73 -2.59 -13.93
CA SER A 200 -7.88 -3.75 -13.75
C SER A 200 -8.25 -4.79 -14.80
N VAL A 201 -7.32 -5.71 -15.10
CA VAL A 201 -7.59 -6.80 -16.05
C VAL A 201 -8.84 -7.60 -15.65
N PRO A 202 -9.03 -8.02 -14.37
CA PRO A 202 -10.26 -8.71 -13.97
C PRO A 202 -11.54 -7.86 -14.02
N LYS A 203 -11.44 -6.53 -13.92
CA LYS A 203 -12.60 -5.64 -14.07
C LYS A 203 -13.04 -5.59 -15.53
N CYS A 204 -12.10 -5.39 -16.45
CA CYS A 204 -12.39 -5.35 -17.88
C CYS A 204 -12.89 -6.72 -18.38
N TYR A 205 -12.23 -7.81 -17.98
CA TYR A 205 -12.66 -9.18 -18.25
C TYR A 205 -14.12 -9.43 -17.85
N ARG A 206 -14.51 -9.10 -16.61
CA ARG A 206 -15.89 -9.33 -16.13
C ARG A 206 -16.91 -8.55 -16.94
N PHE A 207 -16.60 -7.30 -17.27
CA PHE A 207 -17.48 -6.47 -18.07
C PHE A 207 -17.66 -7.03 -19.48
N CYS A 208 -16.57 -7.28 -20.20
CA CYS A 208 -16.63 -7.76 -21.57
C CYS A 208 -17.21 -9.18 -21.67
N ARG A 209 -16.86 -10.08 -20.75
CA ARG A 209 -17.43 -11.43 -20.69
C ARG A 209 -18.93 -11.42 -20.38
N LYS A 210 -19.39 -10.56 -19.45
CA LYS A 210 -20.83 -10.37 -19.16
C LYS A 210 -21.61 -9.94 -20.41
N HIS A 211 -20.99 -9.14 -21.28
CA HIS A 211 -21.57 -8.69 -22.55
C HIS A 211 -21.23 -9.59 -23.75
N LYS A 212 -20.81 -10.84 -23.49
CA LYS A 212 -20.56 -11.87 -24.50
C LYS A 212 -19.48 -11.53 -25.54
N TYR A 213 -18.53 -10.65 -25.21
CA TYR A 213 -17.38 -10.39 -26.09
C TYR A 213 -16.28 -11.42 -25.91
N LYS A 214 -15.74 -11.93 -27.03
CA LYS A 214 -14.65 -12.92 -27.06
C LYS A 214 -13.31 -12.36 -26.56
N PHE A 215 -13.08 -11.07 -26.79
CA PHE A 215 -11.85 -10.39 -26.43
C PHE A 215 -12.10 -9.10 -25.68
N PHE A 216 -11.07 -8.68 -24.95
CA PHE A 216 -10.99 -7.34 -24.41
C PHE A 216 -9.56 -6.81 -24.44
N GLY A 217 -9.43 -5.50 -24.39
CA GLY A 217 -8.18 -4.79 -24.35
C GLY A 217 -8.22 -3.72 -23.28
N VAL A 218 -7.12 -3.57 -22.56
CA VAL A 218 -6.92 -2.48 -21.61
C VAL A 218 -5.85 -1.53 -22.15
N GLN A 219 -6.10 -0.22 -22.06
CA GLN A 219 -5.28 0.83 -22.66
C GLN A 219 -5.12 2.00 -21.69
N TYR A 220 -4.00 2.72 -21.81
CA TYR A 220 -3.75 3.98 -21.10
C TYR A 220 -3.93 3.90 -19.57
N GLY A 221 -3.77 2.70 -18.99
CA GLY A 221 -3.93 2.48 -17.56
C GLY A 221 -5.38 2.47 -17.05
N ASN A 222 -6.33 3.13 -17.72
CA ASN A 222 -7.69 3.34 -17.22
C ASN A 222 -8.82 3.00 -18.22
N HIS A 223 -8.51 2.72 -19.48
CA HIS A 223 -9.51 2.38 -20.49
C HIS A 223 -9.68 0.86 -20.63
N CYS A 224 -10.87 0.45 -21.04
CA CYS A 224 -11.24 -0.93 -21.31
C CYS A 224 -12.09 -0.97 -22.57
N PHE A 225 -11.72 -1.83 -23.51
CA PHE A 225 -12.40 -2.02 -24.78
C PHE A 225 -12.75 -3.49 -24.95
N CYS A 226 -13.93 -3.77 -25.49
CA CYS A 226 -14.41 -5.11 -25.80
C CYS A 226 -14.58 -5.28 -27.31
N GLY A 227 -14.50 -6.52 -27.78
CA GLY A 227 -14.73 -6.85 -29.18
C GLY A 227 -14.67 -8.35 -29.44
N ASN A 228 -15.03 -8.71 -30.67
CA ASN A 228 -14.98 -10.09 -31.17
C ASN A 228 -13.89 -10.31 -32.22
N HIS A 229 -13.12 -9.26 -32.52
CA HIS A 229 -11.95 -9.26 -33.40
C HIS A 229 -10.92 -8.31 -32.81
N TYR A 230 -9.64 -8.56 -33.05
CA TYR A 230 -8.52 -7.73 -32.62
C TYR A 230 -7.35 -7.90 -33.60
N GLY A 231 -6.31 -7.08 -33.45
CA GLY A 231 -5.05 -7.23 -34.18
C GLY A 231 -5.02 -6.55 -35.55
N ARG A 232 -6.02 -5.73 -35.90
CA ARG A 232 -6.11 -5.05 -37.21
C ARG A 232 -4.87 -4.22 -37.54
N PHE A 233 -4.20 -3.69 -36.52
CA PHE A 233 -3.05 -2.80 -36.68
C PHE A 233 -1.71 -3.44 -36.30
N GLY A 234 -1.71 -4.76 -36.06
CA GLY A 234 -0.50 -5.54 -35.79
C GLY A 234 -0.08 -5.59 -34.32
N ILE A 235 0.77 -6.58 -34.04
CA ILE A 235 1.37 -6.85 -32.74
C ILE A 235 2.61 -5.97 -32.50
N ARG A 236 2.90 -5.72 -31.22
CA ARG A 236 4.08 -5.00 -30.74
C ARG A 236 4.75 -5.75 -29.58
N PRO A 237 6.03 -5.45 -29.30
CA PRO A 237 6.69 -5.95 -28.11
C PRO A 237 5.92 -5.61 -26.84
N ASN A 238 5.86 -6.56 -25.90
CA ASN A 238 5.19 -6.35 -24.61
C ASN A 238 5.78 -5.19 -23.79
N THR A 239 7.01 -4.75 -24.10
CA THR A 239 7.67 -3.58 -23.51
C THR A 239 6.90 -2.28 -23.77
N GLU A 240 6.15 -2.18 -24.86
CA GLU A 240 5.32 -1.00 -25.20
C GLU A 240 3.99 -0.96 -24.43
N CYS A 241 3.59 -2.04 -23.75
CA CYS A 241 2.34 -2.14 -22.99
C CYS A 241 2.60 -2.18 -21.46
N ARG A 242 3.47 -1.31 -20.95
CA ARG A 242 3.91 -1.33 -19.53
C ARG A 242 3.29 -0.23 -18.66
N MET A 243 2.21 0.40 -19.07
CA MET A 243 1.48 1.34 -18.22
C MET A 243 0.69 0.58 -17.15
N GLN A 244 0.93 0.84 -15.87
CA GLN A 244 0.21 0.17 -14.79
C GLN A 244 -1.29 0.52 -14.78
N CYS A 245 -2.13 -0.44 -14.46
CA CYS A 245 -3.57 -0.18 -14.35
C CYS A 245 -3.89 0.82 -13.22
N SER A 246 -4.95 1.61 -13.38
CA SER A 246 -5.36 2.62 -12.39
C SER A 246 -6.00 2.01 -11.13
N GLY A 247 -6.55 0.81 -11.23
CA GLY A 247 -7.17 0.05 -10.13
C GLY A 247 -6.42 -1.21 -9.70
N ASP A 248 -5.36 -1.61 -10.41
CA ASP A 248 -4.47 -2.70 -10.01
C ASP A 248 -3.03 -2.40 -10.47
N LYS A 249 -2.22 -1.86 -9.57
CA LYS A 249 -0.85 -1.48 -9.90
C LYS A 249 0.06 -2.69 -10.13
N THR A 250 -0.40 -3.90 -9.79
CA THR A 250 0.39 -5.13 -9.86
C THR A 250 0.49 -5.71 -11.28
N THR A 251 -0.27 -5.15 -12.22
CA THR A 251 -0.31 -5.57 -13.62
C THR A 251 -0.36 -4.37 -14.56
N TYR A 252 -0.28 -4.63 -15.87
CA TYR A 252 -0.24 -3.61 -16.91
C TYR A 252 -1.56 -3.51 -17.67
N CYS A 253 -1.90 -2.29 -18.08
CA CYS A 253 -3.09 -1.94 -18.83
C CYS A 253 -2.71 -1.12 -20.07
N GLY A 254 -1.90 -1.72 -20.95
CA GLY A 254 -1.51 -1.14 -22.22
C GLY A 254 -0.55 0.05 -22.09
N ALA A 255 -0.69 1.01 -23.00
CA ALA A 255 -0.07 2.34 -22.97
C ALA A 255 -0.87 3.29 -23.90
N GLY A 256 -0.33 4.46 -24.25
CA GLY A 256 -0.94 5.34 -25.26
C GLY A 256 -1.02 4.63 -26.61
N TRP A 257 -2.23 4.47 -27.16
CA TRP A 257 -2.49 3.77 -28.43
C TRP A 257 -1.89 2.34 -28.49
N ARG A 258 -1.82 1.67 -27.33
CA ARG A 258 -1.37 0.29 -27.18
C ARG A 258 -2.33 -0.47 -26.27
N ASN A 259 -2.91 -1.54 -26.80
CA ASN A 259 -3.84 -2.41 -26.09
C ASN A 259 -3.09 -3.64 -25.58
N SER A 260 -3.14 -3.91 -24.28
CA SER A 260 -2.88 -5.27 -23.78
C SER A 260 -4.17 -6.07 -24.01
N VAL A 261 -4.16 -7.00 -24.96
CA VAL A 261 -5.35 -7.76 -25.39
C VAL A 261 -5.39 -9.14 -24.73
N TYR A 262 -6.59 -9.56 -24.36
CA TYR A 262 -6.87 -10.81 -23.66
C TYR A 262 -8.11 -11.51 -24.23
N ALA A 263 -8.12 -12.84 -24.22
CA ALA A 263 -9.32 -13.64 -24.42
C ALA A 263 -10.18 -13.67 -23.14
N THR A 264 -11.51 -13.67 -23.28
CA THR A 264 -12.44 -13.85 -22.16
C THR A 264 -12.76 -15.32 -21.85
N GLY A 265 -12.25 -16.25 -22.66
CA GLY A 265 -12.57 -17.67 -22.55
C GLY A 265 -13.89 -18.09 -23.19
N LEU A 266 -14.65 -17.16 -23.79
CA LEU A 266 -15.86 -17.49 -24.54
C LEU A 266 -15.57 -18.18 -25.89
N GLU A 267 -14.33 -18.11 -26.37
CA GLU A 267 -13.91 -18.78 -27.60
C GLU A 267 -13.84 -20.30 -27.48
N LEU A 268 -13.63 -20.81 -26.26
CA LEU A 268 -13.48 -22.25 -25.98
C LEU A 268 -14.80 -22.93 -25.59
N ALA A 269 -15.92 -22.21 -25.56
CA ALA A 269 -17.22 -22.72 -25.16
C ALA A 269 -18.17 -22.96 -26.35
N SER A 270 -17.64 -22.91 -27.58
CA SER A 270 -18.40 -23.06 -28.83
C SER A 270 -18.00 -24.31 -29.64
N THR A 271 -17.41 -25.30 -28.96
CA THR A 271 -17.15 -26.66 -29.45
C THR A 271 -17.74 -27.62 -28.44
#